data_AF-A0A1Z5KU57-F1
#
_entry.id   AF-A0A1Z5KU57-F1
#
_cell.length_a   1.000
_cell.length_b   1.000
_cell.length_c   1.000
_cell.angle_alpha   90.00
_cell.angle_beta   90.00
_cell.angle_gamma   90.00
#
_symmetry.space_group_name_H-M   'P 1'
#
loop_
_entity.id
_entity.type
_entity.pdbx_description
1 polymer ?
#
loop_
_entity_poly.entity_id
_entity_poly.type
_entity_poly.pdbx_seq_one_letter_code
_entity_poly.pdbx_strand_id
1 'polypeptide(L)' 'MNLLLATLLFITAVSEKRPETCYMAPAKGPCKATIMRFYFNPRSRQCETFTYGGCGGNANNFYTYQECMRSCK' A
#
# COMPACT_ATOMS: atom_id res chain seq x y z
N MET A 1 15.89 24.39 34.51
CA MET A 1 14.45 24.68 34.32
C MET A 1 14.35 25.98 33.51
N ASN A 2 14.30 25.85 32.18
CA ASN A 2 14.17 26.97 31.25
C ASN A 2 13.07 26.61 30.26
N LEU A 3 11.97 27.36 30.29
CA LEU A 3 10.67 26.96 29.71
C LEU A 3 10.59 27.10 28.17
N LEU A 4 11.71 27.35 27.49
CA LEU A 4 11.76 27.66 26.04
C LEU A 4 12.36 26.53 25.17
N LEU A 5 12.88 25.46 25.75
CA LEU A 5 13.50 24.34 25.01
C LEU A 5 12.61 23.09 24.87
N ALA A 6 11.37 23.11 25.37
CA ALA A 6 10.48 21.95 25.36
C ALA A 6 9.51 21.86 24.16
N THR A 7 9.42 22.87 23.28
CA THR A 7 8.38 22.95 22.22
C THR A 7 8.86 22.59 20.81
N LEU A 8 10.15 22.38 20.57
CA LEU A 8 10.67 21.91 19.27
C LEU A 8 10.82 20.38 19.18
N LEU A 9 10.48 19.66 20.26
CA LEU A 9 10.41 18.19 20.29
C LEU A 9 9.03 17.65 19.81
N PHE A 10 8.10 18.52 19.35
CA PHE A 10 6.70 18.13 19.03
C PHE A 10 6.05 18.86 17.83
N ILE A 11 6.81 19.35 16.83
CA ILE A 11 6.26 19.85 15.55
C ILE A 11 7.05 19.13 14.44
N THR A 12 6.58 18.14 13.69
CA THR A 12 5.24 17.69 13.33
C THR A 12 5.11 16.21 13.69
N ALA A 13 3.98 15.77 14.24
CA ALA A 13 3.62 14.35 14.13
C ALA A 13 3.61 14.00 12.63
N VAL A 14 4.64 13.29 12.15
CA VAL A 14 4.66 12.78 10.79
C VAL A 14 3.57 11.71 10.75
N SER A 15 2.39 12.10 10.29
CA SER A 15 1.37 11.12 9.91
C SER A 15 1.90 10.45 8.66
N GLU A 16 2.53 9.29 8.81
CA GLU A 16 2.93 8.43 7.69
C GLU A 16 1.66 7.92 6.98
N LYS A 17 1.12 8.76 6.11
CA LYS A 17 -0.03 8.42 5.29
C LYS A 17 0.47 7.49 4.20
N ARG A 18 -0.01 6.24 4.21
CA ARG A 18 0.34 5.22 3.21
C ARG A 18 0.07 5.73 1.79
N PRO A 19 0.81 5.25 0.77
CA PRO A 19 0.57 5.59 -0.62
C PRO A 19 -0.89 5.36 -1.03
N GLU A 20 -1.44 6.21 -1.89
CA GLU A 20 -2.83 6.08 -2.37
C GLU A 20 -3.09 4.74 -3.09
N THR A 21 -2.05 4.17 -3.71
CA THR A 21 -2.08 2.84 -4.32
C THR A 21 -2.55 1.76 -3.34
N CYS A 22 -2.18 1.87 -2.07
CA CYS A 22 -2.56 0.91 -1.01
C CYS A 22 -4.04 0.97 -0.63
N TYR A 23 -4.79 1.94 -1.17
CA TYR A 23 -6.23 2.08 -0.96
C TYR A 23 -7.06 1.75 -2.21
N MET A 24 -6.40 1.50 -3.35
CA MET A 24 -7.09 1.11 -4.58
C MET A 24 -7.60 -0.33 -4.50
N ALA A 25 -8.74 -0.62 -5.12
CA ALA A 25 -9.19 -2.01 -5.30
C ALA A 25 -8.27 -2.76 -6.29
N PRO A 26 -8.09 -4.09 -6.16
CA PRO A 26 -7.31 -4.85 -7.13
C PRO A 26 -7.99 -4.83 -8.50
N ALA A 27 -7.22 -4.62 -9.57
CA ALA A 27 -7.73 -4.54 -10.94
C ALA A 27 -7.21 -5.67 -11.82
N LYS A 28 -8.11 -6.56 -12.26
CA LYS A 28 -7.80 -7.63 -13.21
C LYS A 28 -7.39 -7.09 -14.59
N GLY A 29 -8.04 -6.02 -15.04
CA GLY A 29 -7.87 -5.48 -16.39
C GLY A 29 -8.51 -6.35 -17.49
N PRO A 30 -8.46 -5.91 -18.77
CA PRO A 30 -9.23 -6.53 -19.86
C PRO A 30 -8.59 -7.78 -20.47
N CYS A 31 -7.30 -8.01 -20.26
CA CYS A 31 -6.61 -9.19 -20.77
C CYS A 31 -7.05 -10.47 -20.01
N LYS A 32 -6.85 -11.63 -20.65
CA LYS A 32 -7.41 -12.93 -20.22
C LYS A 32 -6.38 -13.92 -19.66
N ALA A 33 -5.15 -13.48 -19.37
CA ALA A 33 -4.19 -14.33 -18.69
C ALA A 33 -4.62 -14.58 -17.24
N THR A 34 -4.12 -15.67 -16.64
CA THR A 34 -4.32 -15.98 -15.22
C THR A 34 -3.00 -15.82 -14.50
N ILE A 35 -2.71 -14.60 -14.04
CA ILE A 35 -1.46 -14.28 -13.35
C ILE A 35 -1.77 -14.00 -11.88
N MET A 36 -1.26 -14.81 -10.98
CA MET A 36 -1.37 -14.54 -9.54
C MET A 36 -0.52 -13.31 -9.18
N ARG A 37 -1.12 -12.35 -8.50
CA ARG A 37 -0.48 -11.14 -7.99
C ARG A 37 -0.95 -10.86 -6.57
N PHE A 38 -0.27 -9.97 -5.87
CA PHE A 38 -0.63 -9.51 -4.53
C PHE A 38 -1.20 -8.10 -4.60
N TYR A 39 -2.19 -7.81 -3.77
CA TYR A 39 -2.70 -6.46 -3.54
C TYR A 39 -2.83 -6.24 -2.03
N PHE A 40 -2.70 -5.01 -1.57
CA PHE A 40 -2.92 -4.67 -0.18
C PHE A 40 -4.41 -4.44 0.10
N ASN A 41 -4.94 -5.16 1.09
CA ASN A 41 -6.30 -4.99 1.57
C ASN A 41 -6.30 -4.14 2.86
N PRO A 42 -6.81 -2.90 2.82
CA PRO A 42 -6.78 -2.01 3.98
C PRO A 42 -7.73 -2.44 5.11
N ARG A 43 -8.72 -3.30 4.84
CA ARG A 43 -9.63 -3.83 5.87
C ARG A 43 -8.94 -4.88 6.74
N SER A 44 -8.29 -5.86 6.10
CA SER A 44 -7.52 -6.89 6.80
C SER A 44 -6.14 -6.40 7.25
N ARG A 45 -5.65 -5.31 6.65
CA ARG A 45 -4.27 -4.80 6.78
C ARG A 45 -3.22 -5.83 6.37
N GLN A 46 -3.53 -6.61 5.33
CA GLN A 46 -2.66 -7.66 4.80
C GLN A 46 -2.57 -7.59 3.28
N CYS A 47 -1.52 -8.20 2.75
CA CYS A 47 -1.40 -8.46 1.32
C CYS A 47 -2.06 -9.80 0.96
N GLU A 48 -3.03 -9.73 0.08
CA GLU A 48 -3.86 -10.86 -0.37
C GLU A 48 -3.62 -11.14 -1.85
N THR A 49 -3.91 -12.35 -2.31
CA THR A 49 -3.74 -12.71 -3.72
C THR A 49 -4.97 -12.32 -4.55
N PHE A 50 -4.75 -11.99 -5.83
CA PHE A 50 -5.80 -11.83 -6.82
C PHE A 50 -5.32 -12.27 -8.21
N THR A 51 -6.26 -12.45 -9.14
CA THR A 51 -5.93 -12.77 -10.55
C THR A 51 -5.81 -11.48 -11.37
N TYR A 52 -4.63 -11.24 -11.91
CA TYR A 52 -4.35 -10.20 -12.88
C TYR A 52 -4.42 -10.76 -14.31
N GLY A 53 -5.11 -10.04 -15.19
CA GLY A 53 -5.36 -10.40 -16.59
C GLY A 53 -4.14 -10.25 -17.50
N GLY A 54 -3.09 -9.57 -17.05
CA GLY A 54 -1.85 -9.34 -17.79
C GLY A 54 -1.73 -7.95 -18.43
N CYS A 55 -2.81 -7.17 -18.50
CA CYS A 55 -2.78 -5.77 -18.93
C CYS A 55 -3.87 -4.95 -18.25
N GLY A 56 -3.75 -3.62 -18.24
CA GLY A 56 -4.81 -2.69 -17.82
C GLY A 56 -5.21 -2.79 -16.35
N GLY A 57 -4.30 -3.20 -15.47
CA GLY A 57 -4.48 -3.16 -14.01
C GLY A 57 -4.21 -1.77 -13.43
N ASN A 58 -4.00 -1.71 -12.11
CA ASN A 58 -3.55 -0.51 -11.41
C ASN A 58 -2.32 -0.83 -10.54
N ALA A 59 -1.86 0.16 -9.77
CA ALA A 59 -0.64 0.05 -8.98
C ALA A 59 -0.78 -0.78 -7.69
N ASN A 60 -1.98 -1.17 -7.26
CA ASN A 60 -2.16 -2.14 -6.16
C ASN A 60 -1.98 -3.58 -6.68
N ASN A 61 -0.81 -3.85 -7.24
CA ASN A 61 -0.48 -5.08 -7.95
C ASN A 61 1.02 -5.35 -7.84
N PHE A 62 1.36 -6.30 -6.98
CA PHE A 62 2.73 -6.66 -6.62
C PHE A 62 3.03 -8.10 -7.01
N TYR A 63 4.29 -8.41 -7.30
CA TYR A 63 4.73 -9.75 -7.67
C TYR A 63 4.86 -10.67 -6.47
N THR A 64 5.25 -10.11 -5.32
CA THR A 64 5.48 -10.89 -4.09
C THR A 64 4.73 -10.29 -2.92
N TYR A 65 4.46 -11.11 -1.91
CA TYR A 65 3.89 -10.68 -0.64
C TYR A 65 4.79 -9.62 0.03
N GLN A 66 6.10 -9.83 0.03
CA GLN A 66 7.08 -8.93 0.66
C GLN A 66 7.11 -7.55 0.00
N GLU A 67 7.03 -7.49 -1.33
CA GLU A 67 6.95 -6.22 -2.07
C GLU A 67 5.70 -5.43 -1.68
N CYS A 68 4.55 -6.09 -1.62
CA CYS A 68 3.30 -5.49 -1.20
C CYS A 68 3.38 -4.98 0.25
N MET A 69 3.88 -5.80 1.17
CA MET A 69 3.96 -5.44 2.59
C MET A 69 4.92 -4.26 2.82
N ARG A 70 6.08 -4.27 2.17
CA ARG A 70 7.04 -3.15 2.24
C ARG A 70 6.46 -1.85 1.68
N SER A 71 5.55 -1.94 0.72
CA SER A 71 4.96 -0.76 0.07
C SER A 71 3.79 -0.16 0.85
N CYS A 72 3.06 -0.97 1.61
CA CYS A 72 1.73 -0.62 2.11
C CYS A 72 1.49 -0.85 3.60
N LYS A 73 2.47 -1.32 4.37
CA LYS A 73 2.36 -1.53 5.81
C LYS A 73 3.39 -0.71 6.56
#